data_AF-A0A1J5WZS2-F1
#
_entry.id   AF-A0A1J5WZS2-F1
#
_cell.length_a   1.000
_cell.length_b   1.000
_cell.length_c   1.000
_cell.angle_alpha   90.00
_cell.angle_beta   90.00
_cell.angle_gamma   90.00
#
_symmetry.space_group_name_H-M   'P 1'
#
loop_
_entity.id
_entity.type
_entity.pdbx_description
1 polymer ?
#
loop_
_entity_poly.entity_id
_entity_poly.type
_entity_poly.pdbx_seq_one_letter_code
_entity_poly.pdbx_strand_id
1 'polypeptide(L)'
;SVRKLELRDYAVNALPKLVLHKENLMEEFSLSATKEEHVSEIIHADNNSICFGKVKRLVLRGYSINVLPKLVLHKENVMEEFRLDVWDKEYVSEIIHADNNSIWFGKVKKLELYGYAVNALPKL
;
A
#
# COMPACT_ATOMS: atom_id res chain seq x y z
N SER A 1 7.31 -12.98 -14.07
CA SER A 1 6.48 -12.71 -12.88
C SER A 1 7.38 -12.25 -11.77
N VAL A 2 7.09 -11.10 -11.15
CA VAL A 2 7.84 -10.62 -9.98
C VAL A 2 7.25 -11.31 -8.75
N ARG A 3 8.04 -12.17 -8.10
CA ARG A 3 7.61 -12.88 -6.88
C ARG A 3 7.62 -11.98 -5.65
N LYS A 4 8.66 -11.17 -5.49
CA LYS A 4 8.80 -10.24 -4.37
C LYS A 4 9.24 -8.87 -4.89
N LEU A 5 8.56 -7.83 -4.43
CA LEU A 5 8.93 -6.44 -4.69
C LEU A 5 9.08 -5.74 -3.35
N GLU A 6 10.26 -5.19 -3.11
CA GLU A 6 10.56 -4.40 -1.92
C GLU A 6 11.16 -3.06 -2.34
N LEU A 7 10.52 -1.95 -1.95
CA LEU A 7 11.02 -0.60 -2.19
C LEU A 7 11.17 0.13 -0.85
N ARG A 8 12.29 0.84 -0.70
CA ARG A 8 12.61 1.58 0.52
C ARG A 8 12.96 3.02 0.20
N ASP A 9 12.49 3.93 1.04
CA ASP A 9 12.74 5.36 0.98
C ASP A 9 12.51 5.91 -0.44
N TYR A 10 13.45 6.66 -1.03
CA TYR A 10 13.28 7.23 -2.37
C TYR A 10 12.93 6.23 -3.47
N ALA A 11 13.24 4.93 -3.31
CA ALA A 11 12.83 3.92 -4.29
C ALA A 11 11.31 3.74 -4.36
N VAL A 12 10.58 4.10 -3.29
CA VAL A 12 9.12 4.04 -3.27
C VAL A 12 8.53 4.93 -4.36
N ASN A 13 9.09 6.11 -4.60
CA ASN A 13 8.68 7.01 -5.69
C ASN A 13 8.86 6.42 -7.11
N ALA A 14 9.54 5.28 -7.28
CA ALA A 14 9.56 4.56 -8.56
C ALA A 14 8.25 3.80 -8.83
N LEU A 15 7.41 3.59 -7.80
CA LEU A 15 6.22 2.74 -7.87
C LEU A 15 5.25 3.11 -9.01
N PRO A 16 4.88 4.38 -9.25
CA PRO A 16 3.97 4.74 -10.36
C PRO A 16 4.54 4.41 -11.75
N LYS A 17 5.87 4.25 -11.86
CA LYS A 17 6.58 3.98 -13.12
C LYS A 17 6.73 2.48 -13.38
N LEU A 18 6.39 1.62 -12.41
CA LEU A 18 6.48 0.18 -12.57
C LEU A 18 5.32 -0.35 -13.40
N VAL A 19 5.64 -0.97 -14.54
CA VAL A 19 4.66 -1.67 -15.37
C VAL A 19 4.74 -3.16 -15.04
N LEU A 20 3.84 -3.64 -14.18
CA LEU A 20 3.67 -5.06 -13.91
C LEU A 20 2.47 -5.60 -14.69
N HIS A 21 2.57 -6.85 -15.14
CA HIS A 21 1.48 -7.52 -15.82
C HIS A 21 0.26 -7.67 -14.88
N LYS A 22 -0.96 -7.48 -15.39
CA LYS A 22 -2.21 -7.59 -14.59
C LYS A 22 -2.39 -8.97 -13.95
N GLU A 23 -1.87 -10.00 -14.59
CA GLU A 23 -1.86 -11.38 -14.08
C GLU A 23 -0.65 -11.69 -13.17
N ASN A 24 0.13 -10.69 -12.75
CA ASN A 24 1.28 -10.94 -11.87
C ASN A 24 0.81 -11.52 -10.53
N LEU A 25 1.40 -12.63 -10.14
CA LEU A 25 1.20 -13.27 -8.85
C LEU A 25 2.42 -12.97 -7.97
N MET A 26 2.26 -12.06 -7.03
CA MET A 26 3.31 -11.65 -6.10
C MET A 26 3.11 -12.34 -4.75
N GLU A 27 4.17 -12.96 -4.25
CA GLU A 27 4.22 -13.53 -2.91
C GLU A 27 4.31 -12.41 -1.86
N GLU A 28 5.10 -11.36 -2.12
CA GLU A 28 5.28 -10.26 -1.17
C GLU A 28 5.49 -8.91 -1.87
N PHE A 29 4.70 -7.91 -1.48
CA PHE A 29 4.89 -6.51 -1.82
C PHE A 29 5.14 -5.71 -0.53
N SER A 30 6.30 -5.09 -0.41
CA SER A 30 6.73 -4.38 0.80
C SER A 30 7.24 -2.98 0.47
N LEU A 31 6.70 -1.97 1.15
CA LEU A 31 7.14 -0.58 1.04
C LEU A 31 7.50 -0.03 2.42
N SER A 32 8.64 0.66 2.52
CA SER A 32 9.04 1.35 3.74
C SER A 32 9.50 2.76 3.41
N ALA A 33 8.94 3.77 4.06
CA ALA A 33 9.35 5.15 3.87
C ALA A 33 9.45 5.87 5.22
N THR A 34 10.61 6.46 5.49
CA THR A 34 10.89 7.18 6.74
C THR A 34 10.57 8.68 6.69
N LYS A 35 10.33 9.23 5.50
CA LYS A 35 10.00 10.65 5.27
C LYS A 35 8.92 10.81 4.22
N GLU A 36 8.20 11.92 4.25
CA GLU A 36 7.16 12.26 3.26
C GLU A 36 7.74 12.39 1.84
N GLU A 37 8.94 12.97 1.71
CA GLU A 37 9.62 13.14 0.41
C GLU A 37 9.80 11.82 -0.36
N HIS A 38 9.91 10.69 0.34
CA HIS A 38 10.05 9.34 -0.22
C HIS A 38 8.79 8.81 -0.90
N VAL A 39 7.62 9.42 -0.65
CA VAL A 39 6.31 9.02 -1.20
C VAL A 39 5.61 10.15 -1.97
N SER A 40 6.25 11.32 -2.08
CA SER A 40 5.70 12.53 -2.70
C SER A 40 5.12 12.30 -4.10
N GLU A 41 5.81 11.54 -4.95
CA GLU A 41 5.34 11.21 -6.31
C GLU A 41 4.04 10.38 -6.30
N ILE A 42 3.82 9.58 -5.26
CA ILE A 42 2.62 8.74 -5.13
C ILE A 42 1.47 9.54 -4.51
N ILE A 43 1.75 10.39 -3.52
CA ILE A 43 0.72 11.23 -2.89
C ILE A 43 0.01 12.09 -3.94
N HIS A 44 0.78 12.67 -4.87
CA HIS A 44 0.27 13.48 -5.96
C HIS A 44 -0.30 12.68 -7.15
N ALA A 45 -0.18 11.35 -7.15
CA ALA A 45 -0.81 10.52 -8.16
C ALA A 45 -2.34 10.46 -7.95
N ASP A 46 -3.08 10.25 -9.02
CA ASP A 46 -4.53 10.05 -8.94
C ASP A 46 -4.85 8.80 -8.09
N ASN A 47 -5.99 8.83 -7.40
CA ASN A 47 -6.48 7.65 -6.68
C ASN A 47 -6.67 6.49 -7.65
N ASN A 48 -6.42 5.27 -7.18
CA ASN A 48 -6.53 4.05 -7.98
C ASN A 48 -5.65 4.01 -9.26
N SER A 49 -4.57 4.79 -9.32
CA SER A 49 -3.69 4.88 -10.50
C SER A 49 -2.62 3.79 -10.58
N ILE A 50 -2.29 3.13 -9.46
CA ILE A 50 -1.20 2.15 -9.39
C ILE A 50 -1.82 0.74 -9.34
N CYS A 51 -1.81 0.05 -10.49
CA CYS A 51 -2.43 -1.26 -10.60
C CYS A 51 -1.41 -2.41 -10.55
N PHE A 52 -1.64 -3.36 -9.66
CA PHE A 52 -0.95 -4.63 -9.60
C PHE A 52 -1.92 -5.80 -9.74
N GLY A 53 -1.36 -6.98 -10.04
CA GLY A 53 -2.11 -8.24 -10.07
C GLY A 53 -2.54 -8.71 -8.69
N LYS A 54 -2.25 -9.97 -8.37
CA LYS A 54 -2.56 -10.56 -7.06
C LYS A 54 -1.34 -10.46 -6.15
N VAL A 55 -1.56 -10.11 -4.89
CA VAL A 55 -0.53 -9.97 -3.85
C VAL A 55 -0.95 -10.79 -2.64
N LYS A 56 -0.12 -11.77 -2.27
CA LYS A 56 -0.37 -12.61 -1.08
C LYS A 56 -0.06 -11.88 0.22
N ARG A 57 1.01 -11.10 0.27
CA ARG A 57 1.44 -10.37 1.47
C ARG A 57 1.74 -8.92 1.13
N LEU A 58 1.02 -7.98 1.74
CA LEU A 58 1.25 -6.54 1.62
C LEU A 58 1.75 -5.98 2.95
N VAL A 59 2.92 -5.35 2.94
CA VAL A 59 3.52 -4.72 4.12
C VAL A 59 3.83 -3.26 3.83
N LEU A 60 3.24 -2.34 4.59
CA LEU A 60 3.55 -0.92 4.52
C LEU A 60 4.07 -0.42 5.87
N ARG A 61 5.14 0.37 5.85
CA ARG A 61 5.81 0.92 7.03
C ARG A 61 6.07 2.42 6.88
N GLY A 62 5.76 3.16 7.94
CA GLY A 62 5.96 4.61 7.98
C GLY A 62 5.09 5.34 6.95
N TYR A 63 5.66 6.32 6.25
CA TYR A 63 4.96 7.14 5.24
C TYR A 63 4.41 6.34 4.05
N SER A 64 4.83 5.09 3.85
CA SER A 64 4.34 4.27 2.74
C SER A 64 2.87 3.87 2.88
N ILE A 65 2.25 4.07 4.06
CA ILE A 65 0.81 3.89 4.23
C ILE A 65 -0.02 4.81 3.32
N ASN A 66 0.51 5.99 2.96
CA ASN A 66 -0.17 6.95 2.09
C ASN A 66 -0.30 6.48 0.64
N VAL A 67 0.31 5.33 0.30
CA VAL A 67 0.16 4.66 -0.99
C VAL A 67 -1.19 3.94 -1.10
N LEU A 68 -1.86 3.62 0.01
CA LEU A 68 -3.08 2.82 0.04
C LEU A 68 -4.21 3.34 -0.88
N PRO A 69 -4.59 4.64 -0.88
CA PRO A 69 -5.66 5.13 -1.75
C PRO A 69 -5.31 5.10 -3.24
N LYS A 70 -4.04 4.90 -3.57
CA LYS A 70 -3.51 4.92 -4.94
C LYS A 70 -3.40 3.51 -5.54
N LEU A 71 -3.39 2.49 -4.68
CA LEU A 71 -3.22 1.10 -5.09
C LEU A 71 -4.53 0.45 -5.52
N VAL A 72 -4.46 -0.32 -6.61
CA VAL A 72 -5.51 -1.23 -7.05
C VAL A 72 -4.91 -2.61 -7.21
N LEU A 73 -5.53 -3.61 -6.58
CA LEU A 73 -5.21 -5.01 -6.81
C LEU A 73 -6.28 -5.68 -7.67
N HIS A 74 -5.95 -6.85 -8.23
CA HIS A 74 -6.91 -7.64 -8.97
C HIS A 74 -8.16 -7.95 -8.13
N LYS A 75 -9.37 -7.84 -8.70
CA LYS A 75 -10.67 -8.02 -8.01
C LYS A 75 -10.82 -9.34 -7.23
N GLU A 76 -10.16 -10.39 -7.71
CA GLU A 76 -10.14 -11.74 -7.10
C GLU A 76 -8.92 -11.95 -6.18
N ASN A 77 -8.28 -10.88 -5.72
CA ASN A 77 -7.16 -11.01 -4.82
C ASN A 77 -7.60 -11.64 -3.49
N VAL A 78 -6.83 -12.64 -3.05
CA VAL A 78 -6.99 -13.28 -1.75
C VAL A 78 -5.65 -13.14 -1.03
N MET A 79 -5.57 -12.15 -0.14
CA MET A 79 -4.38 -11.81 0.61
C MET A 79 -4.29 -12.67 1.87
N GLU A 80 -3.11 -13.26 2.09
CA GLU A 80 -2.79 -14.03 3.29
C GLU A 80 -2.50 -13.10 4.47
N GLU A 81 -1.78 -11.99 4.25
CA GLU A 81 -1.44 -11.00 5.27
C GLU A 81 -1.44 -9.58 4.69
N PHE A 82 -2.19 -8.69 5.33
CA PHE A 82 -2.10 -7.25 5.14
C PHE A 82 -1.58 -6.61 6.43
N ARG A 83 -0.39 -6.05 6.40
CA ARG A 83 0.28 -5.47 7.56
C ARG A 83 0.61 -4.00 7.37
N LEU A 84 0.21 -3.18 8.34
CA LEU A 84 0.52 -1.76 8.42
C LEU A 84 1.29 -1.47 9.72
N ASP A 85 2.45 -0.85 9.59
CA ASP A 85 3.39 -0.62 10.70
C ASP A 85 3.73 0.87 10.81
N VAL A 86 3.02 1.58 11.71
CA VAL A 86 3.04 3.05 11.76
C VAL A 86 3.21 3.53 13.19
N TRP A 87 4.41 4.02 13.52
CA TRP A 87 4.76 4.42 14.89
C TRP A 87 4.58 5.90 15.21
N ASP A 88 4.39 6.74 14.18
CA ASP A 88 4.12 8.18 14.34
C ASP A 88 2.80 8.57 13.66
N LYS A 89 2.09 9.52 14.26
CA LYS A 89 0.85 10.10 13.71
C LYS A 89 1.10 10.89 12.43
N GLU A 90 2.29 11.44 12.24
CA GLU A 90 2.62 12.24 11.06
C GLU A 90 2.51 11.41 9.77
N TYR A 91 2.78 10.11 9.87
CA TYR A 91 2.76 9.19 8.74
C TYR A 91 1.38 8.96 8.12
N VAL A 92 0.28 9.28 8.82
CA VAL A 92 -1.09 9.04 8.34
C VAL A 92 -1.77 10.28 7.74
N SER A 93 -1.00 11.32 7.40
CA SER A 93 -1.52 12.61 6.90
C SER A 93 -2.49 12.46 5.73
N GLU A 94 -2.21 11.60 4.75
CA GLU A 94 -3.06 11.46 3.55
C GLU A 94 -4.19 10.45 3.76
N ILE A 95 -3.91 9.32 4.40
CA ILE A 95 -4.88 8.22 4.55
C ILE A 95 -6.11 8.63 5.36
N ILE A 96 -5.98 9.54 6.33
CA ILE A 96 -7.12 10.02 7.12
C ILE A 96 -8.16 10.79 6.29
N HIS A 97 -7.73 11.37 5.17
CA HIS A 97 -8.58 12.13 4.24
C HIS A 97 -9.28 11.24 3.20
N ALA A 98 -8.92 9.97 3.09
CA ALA A 98 -9.66 9.03 2.26
C ALA A 98 -11.10 8.85 2.77
N ASP A 99 -12.02 8.54 1.85
CA ASP A 99 -13.39 8.22 2.23
C ASP A 99 -13.45 6.88 2.99
N ASN A 100 -14.48 6.71 3.82
CA ASN A 100 -14.64 5.46 4.55
C ASN A 100 -15.01 4.32 3.57
N ASN A 101 -14.44 3.14 3.78
CA ASN A 101 -14.55 1.97 2.89
C ASN A 101 -14.11 2.21 1.43
N SER A 102 -13.24 3.20 1.18
CA SER A 102 -12.80 3.51 -0.18
C SER A 102 -11.65 2.62 -0.68
N ILE A 103 -10.94 1.93 0.22
CA ILE A 103 -9.81 1.06 -0.13
C ILE A 103 -10.25 -0.39 -0.08
N TRP A 104 -10.15 -1.09 -1.21
CA TRP A 104 -10.52 -2.51 -1.27
C TRP A 104 -9.49 -3.32 -2.06
N PHE A 105 -8.91 -4.33 -1.40
CA PHE A 105 -7.89 -5.23 -1.95
C PHE A 105 -8.33 -6.70 -2.11
N GLY A 106 -9.63 -6.95 -2.24
CA GLY A 106 -10.21 -8.30 -2.25
C GLY A 106 -10.42 -8.88 -0.85
N LYS A 107 -10.23 -10.19 -0.67
CA LYS A 107 -10.35 -10.86 0.64
C LYS A 107 -9.02 -10.81 1.38
N VAL A 108 -9.02 -10.43 2.65
CA VAL A 108 -7.84 -10.43 3.52
C VAL A 108 -8.04 -11.44 4.64
N LYS A 109 -7.13 -12.43 4.76
CA LYS A 109 -7.20 -13.45 5.81
C LYS A 109 -6.70 -12.95 7.17
N LYS A 110 -5.63 -12.16 7.17
CA LYS A 110 -5.01 -11.61 8.36
C LYS A 110 -4.73 -10.14 8.15
N LEU A 111 -5.28 -9.30 9.01
CA LEU A 111 -5.01 -7.87 9.07
C LEU A 111 -4.21 -7.58 10.35
N GLU A 112 -3.03 -6.99 10.19
CA GLU A 112 -2.18 -6.55 11.31
C GLU A 112 -2.00 -5.03 11.24
N LEU A 113 -2.45 -4.34 12.28
CA LEU A 113 -2.31 -2.89 12.41
C LEU A 113 -1.48 -2.60 13.65
N TYR A 114 -0.35 -1.92 13.49
CA TYR A 114 0.51 -1.50 14.59
C TYR A 114 0.54 0.04 14.73
N GLY A 115 0.42 0.51 15.97
CA GLY A 115 0.48 1.93 16.31
C GLY A 115 -0.64 2.76 15.67
N TYR A 116 -0.29 3.87 15.03
CA TYR A 116 -1.24 4.78 14.39
C TYR A 116 -1.87 4.24 13.11
N ALA A 117 -1.47 3.03 12.66
CA ALA A 117 -2.09 2.36 11.51
C ALA A 117 -3.58 2.09 11.71
N VAL A 118 -4.07 2.05 12.96
CA VAL A 118 -5.49 1.90 13.29
C VAL A 118 -6.37 3.00 12.65
N ASN A 119 -5.79 4.18 12.37
CA ASN A 119 -6.51 5.28 11.71
C ASN A 119 -6.87 4.98 10.24
N ALA A 120 -6.21 3.99 9.62
CA ALA A 120 -6.58 3.53 8.29
C ALA A 120 -7.78 2.56 8.32
N LEU A 121 -8.11 1.96 9.47
CA LEU A 121 -9.14 0.92 9.55
C LEU A 121 -10.51 1.36 9.00
N PRO A 122 -11.02 2.58 9.25
CA PRO A 122 -12.30 3.01 8.66
C PRO A 122 -12.28 3.19 7.14
N LYS A 123 -11.08 3.24 6.55
CA LYS A 123 -10.85 3.47 5.12
C LYS A 123 -10.79 2.17 4.31
N LEU A 124 -10.46 1.07 5.00
CA LEU A 124 -10.39 -0.30 4.47
C LEU A 124 -11.76 -0.96 4.31
#